data_AF-A0A0F9C915-F1
#
_entry.id   AF-A0A0F9C915-F1
#
_cell.length_a   1.000
_cell.length_b   1.000
_cell.length_c   1.000
_cell.angle_alpha   90.00
_cell.angle_beta   90.00
_cell.angle_gamma   90.00
#
_symmetry.space_group_name_H-M   'P 1'
#
loop_
_entity.id
_entity.type
_entity.pdbx_description
1 polymer ?
#
loop_
_entity_poly.entity_id
_entity_poly.type
_entity_poly.pdbx_seq_one_letter_code
_entity_poly.pdbx_strand_id
1 'polypeptide(L)' 'MLIDLNKYRTKLQKANLMPYRGKVIHVAGMRVESKGPPVGIGQLCEMHLRNGDRILAEVVGFHGENRILIP' A
#
# COMPACT_ATOMS: atom_id res chain seq x y z
N MET A 1 -9.74 -39.59 -7.19
CA MET A 1 -9.74 -38.62 -6.09
C MET A 1 -10.13 -37.27 -6.66
N LEU A 2 -11.27 -36.70 -6.26
CA LEU A 2 -11.69 -35.36 -6.72
C LEU A 2 -11.19 -34.32 -5.69
N ILE A 3 -10.48 -33.30 -6.14
CA ILE A 3 -10.04 -32.18 -5.30
C ILE A 3 -11.16 -31.13 -5.26
N ASP A 4 -11.66 -30.80 -4.08
CA ASP A 4 -12.64 -29.73 -3.88
C ASP A 4 -11.96 -28.35 -3.84
N LEU A 5 -12.28 -27.50 -4.81
CA LEU A 5 -11.73 -26.15 -4.95
C LEU A 5 -12.69 -25.05 -4.48
N ASN A 6 -13.89 -25.38 -3.97
CA ASN A 6 -14.92 -24.40 -3.61
C ASN A 6 -14.42 -23.37 -2.59
N LYS A 7 -13.60 -23.81 -1.62
CA LYS A 7 -12.95 -22.93 -0.64
C LYS A 7 -12.17 -21.78 -1.28
N TYR A 8 -11.43 -22.04 -2.36
CA TYR A 8 -10.65 -21.03 -3.06
C TYR A 8 -11.55 -20.12 -3.90
N ARG A 9 -12.57 -20.69 -4.55
CA ARG A 9 -13.52 -19.94 -5.37
C ARG A 9 -14.30 -18.90 -4.56
N THR A 10 -14.76 -19.28 -3.35
CA THR A 10 -15.43 -18.35 -2.44
C THR A 10 -14.51 -17.22 -1.99
N LYS A 11 -13.22 -17.49 -1.76
CA LYS A 11 -12.24 -16.44 -1.41
C LYS A 11 -12.01 -15.48 -2.58
N LEU A 12 -11.82 -16.01 -3.79
CA LEU A 12 -11.62 -15.19 -4.99
C LEU A 12 -12.81 -14.27 -5.28
N GLN A 13 -14.04 -14.77 -5.12
CA GLN A 13 -15.26 -13.96 -5.31
C GLN A 13 -15.40 -12.79 -4.32
N LYS A 14 -14.80 -12.91 -3.13
CA LYS A 14 -14.82 -11.87 -2.09
C LYS A 14 -13.56 -11.00 -2.08
N ALA A 15 -12.55 -11.32 -2.87
CA ALA A 15 -11.30 -10.59 -2.88
C ALA A 15 -11.48 -9.24 -3.59
N ASN A 16 -11.01 -8.16 -2.95
CA ASN A 16 -10.85 -6.89 -3.65
C ASN A 16 -9.58 -6.98 -4.52
N LEU A 17 -9.78 -7.06 -5.83
CA LEU A 17 -8.69 -7.20 -6.80
C LEU A 17 -8.18 -5.84 -7.32
N MET A 18 -8.83 -4.74 -6.95
CA MET A 18 -8.34 -3.41 -7.33
C MET A 18 -7.16 -3.01 -6.44
N PRO A 19 -5.97 -2.74 -7.02
CA PRO A 19 -4.85 -2.26 -6.24
C PRO A 19 -5.09 -0.81 -5.82
N TYR A 20 -4.98 -0.56 -4.53
CA TYR A 20 -4.88 0.79 -4.00
C TYR A 20 -3.50 1.36 -4.35
N ARG A 21 -3.46 2.42 -5.15
CA ARG A 21 -2.21 3.07 -5.56
C ARG A 21 -2.19 4.52 -5.10
N GLY A 22 -0.99 4.96 -4.73
CA GLY A 22 -0.71 6.35 -4.42
C GLY A 22 0.43 6.89 -5.28
N LYS A 23 0.81 8.14 -5.03
CA LYS A 23 1.96 8.79 -5.67
C LYS A 23 2.79 9.52 -4.64
N VAL A 24 4.10 9.33 -4.67
CA VAL A 24 5.08 10.14 -3.93
C VAL A 24 5.04 11.56 -4.48
N ILE A 25 4.82 12.53 -3.59
CA ILE A 25 4.74 13.96 -3.91
C ILE A 25 6.07 14.64 -3.61
N HIS A 26 6.64 14.33 -2.45
CA HIS A 26 7.88 14.95 -2.00
C HIS A 26 8.67 14.00 -1.09
N VAL A 27 10.00 14.12 -1.11
CA VAL A 27 10.93 13.34 -0.27
C VAL A 27 11.89 14.31 0.38
N ALA A 28 11.97 14.27 1.71
CA ALA A 28 12.88 15.11 2.50
C ALA A 28 13.57 14.24 3.58
N GLY A 29 14.82 13.84 3.30
CA GLY A 29 15.54 12.91 4.16
C GLY A 29 14.82 11.56 4.23
N MET A 30 14.44 11.14 5.44
CA MET A 30 13.69 9.89 5.67
C MET A 30 12.17 10.05 5.54
N ARG A 31 11.65 11.28 5.47
CA ARG A 31 10.21 11.50 5.35
C ARG A 31 9.79 11.52 3.88
N VAL A 32 8.75 10.76 3.58
CA VAL A 32 8.12 10.73 2.27
C VAL A 32 6.69 11.22 2.39
N GLU A 33 6.34 12.26 1.64
CA GLU A 33 4.98 12.73 1.53
C GLU A 33 4.32 12.11 0.30
N SER A 34 3.13 11.54 0.47
CA SER A 34 2.40 10.91 -0.64
C SER A 34 0.92 11.27 -0.68
N LYS A 35 0.37 11.36 -1.89
CA LYS A 35 -1.06 11.17 -2.13
C LYS A 35 -1.31 9.67 -2.16
N GLY A 36 -1.35 9.08 -0.97
CA GLY A 36 -1.49 7.65 -0.74
C GLY A 36 -2.93 7.17 -0.77
N PRO A 37 -3.14 5.84 -0.70
CA PRO A 37 -4.46 5.27 -0.48
C PRO A 37 -5.03 5.62 0.90
N PRO A 38 -6.34 5.39 1.17
CA PRO A 38 -6.98 5.73 2.44
C PRO A 38 -6.52 4.81 3.57
N VAL A 39 -5.29 5.02 4.03
CA VAL A 39 -4.63 4.31 5.13
C VAL A 39 -4.34 5.25 6.30
N GLY A 40 -4.37 4.69 7.50
CA GLY A 40 -4.15 5.36 8.79
C GLY A 40 -2.71 5.28 9.29
N ILE A 41 -2.42 5.99 10.38
CA ILE A 41 -1.15 5.89 11.12
C ILE A 41 -0.93 4.44 11.56
N GLY A 42 0.32 3.96 11.49
CA GLY A 42 0.69 2.59 11.85
C GLY A 42 0.50 1.57 10.71
N GLN A 43 -0.14 1.97 9.61
CA GLN A 43 -0.29 1.10 8.44
C GLN A 43 0.90 1.23 7.51
N LEU A 44 1.27 0.11 6.88
CA LEU A 44 2.34 0.03 5.92
C LEU A 44 1.85 0.33 4.50
N CYS A 45 2.65 1.07 3.75
CA CYS A 45 2.54 1.20 2.30
C CYS A 45 3.81 0.66 1.64
N GLU A 46 3.65 0.05 0.47
CA GLU A 46 4.78 -0.35 -0.38
C GLU A 46 5.02 0.74 -1.43
N MET A 47 6.23 1.29 -1.45
CA MET A 47 6.69 2.24 -2.46
C MET A 47 7.46 1.52 -3.56
N HIS A 48 7.15 1.82 -4.81
CA HIS A 48 7.77 1.21 -5.98
C HIS A 48 8.79 2.17 -6.59
N LEU A 49 10.05 1.76 -6.62
CA LEU A 49 11.14 2.51 -7.21
C LEU A 49 11.25 2.20 -8.71
N ARG A 50 11.86 3.13 -9.47
CA ARG A 50 12.03 2.99 -10.92
C ARG A 50 12.91 1.81 -11.33
N ASN A 51 13.83 1.41 -10.46
CA ASN A 51 14.71 0.27 -10.68
C ASN A 51 14.04 -1.09 -10.37
N GLY A 52 12.76 -1.09 -9.97
CA GLY A 52 12.00 -2.28 -9.63
C GLY A 52 12.01 -2.64 -8.15
N ASP A 53 12.83 -1.95 -7.34
CA ASP A 53 12.90 -2.18 -5.91
C ASP A 53 11.62 -1.73 -5.20
N ARG A 54 11.37 -2.36 -4.06
CA ARG A 54 10.20 -2.10 -3.22
C ARG A 54 10.65 -1.77 -1.81
N ILE A 55 10.10 -0.69 -1.27
CA ILE A 55 10.37 -0.23 0.08
C ILE A 55 9.05 -0.22 0.85
N LEU A 56 9.02 -0.88 2.01
CA LEU A 56 7.93 -0.69 2.96
C LEU A 56 8.16 0.61 3.71
N ALA A 57 7.09 1.34 3.97
CA ALA A 57 7.11 2.54 4.78
C ALA A 57 5.85 2.63 5.62
N GLU A 58 5.99 3.08 6.86
CA GLU A 58 4.89 3.26 7.79
C GLU A 58 4.33 4.67 7.68
N VAL A 59 3.00 4.80 7.68
CA VAL A 59 2.35 6.10 7.83
C VAL A 59 2.53 6.57 9.27
N VAL A 60 3.26 7.66 9.46
CA VAL A 60 3.56 8.26 10.77
C VAL A 60 2.77 9.54 11.05
N GLY A 61 2.05 10.05 10.04
CA GLY A 61 1.23 11.24 10.18
C GLY A 61 0.65 11.71 8.86
N PHE A 62 0.08 12.92 8.86
CA PHE A 62 -0.55 13.52 7.70
C PHE A 62 -0.18 15.00 7.58
N HIS A 63 -0.18 15.51 6.35
CA HIS A 63 -0.08 16.93 6.05
C HIS A 63 -1.17 17.28 5.02
N GLY A 64 -2.22 17.96 5.47
CA GLY A 64 -3.43 18.14 4.67
C GLY A 64 -4.02 16.79 4.27
N GLU A 65 -4.17 16.55 2.96
CA GLU A 65 -4.65 15.26 2.42
C GLU A 65 -3.54 14.23 2.21
N ASN A 66 -2.28 14.61 2.43
CA ASN A 66 -1.13 13.76 2.15
C ASN A 66 -0.73 12.94 3.37
N ARG A 67 -0.20 11.74 3.11
CA ARG A 67 0.34 10.81 4.11
C ARG A 67 1.81 11.10 4.24
N ILE A 68 2.30 11.21 5.48
CA ILE A 68 3.72 11.28 5.79
C ILE A 68 4.16 9.88 6.19
N LEU A 69 5.13 9.35 5.44
CA LEU A 69 5.68 8.03 5.63
C LEU A 69 7.15 8.08 6.03
N ILE A 70 7.58 7.07 6.78
CA ILE A 70 8.99 6.78 7.07
C ILE A 70 9.26 5.34 6.63
N PRO A 71 10.31 5.08 5.82
CA PRO A 71 10.77 3.73 5.48
C PRO A 71 11.14 2.88 6.70
#